data_AF-A0A6N9UG96-F1
#
_entry.id   AF-A0A6N9UG96-F1
#
_cell.length_a   1.000
_cell.length_b   1.000
_cell.length_c   1.000
_cell.angle_alpha   90.00
_cell.angle_beta   90.00
_cell.angle_gamma   90.00
#
_symmetry.space_group_name_H-M   'P 1'
#
loop_
_entity.id
_entity.type
_entity.pdbx_description
1 polymer ?
#
loop_
_entity_poly.entity_id
_entity_poly.type
_entity_poly.pdbx_seq_one_letter_code
_entity_poly.pdbx_strand_id
1 'polypeptide(L)'
;MIWEFVVPGIPLSVNSKDSKKKQRWIDHVRACAIKLLPEDEFPLVGDVSVSVTYFHVGSTDVDIDNILKRIIDGMYPEVMVDDAQIQDVSASRRDVLGGSFRNPPSIILPYLITGEPFVYVTVYSAMPQEELPWLGKMQ
;
A
#
# COMPACT_ATOMS: atom_id res chain seq x y z
N MET A 1 8.29 11.26 0.69
CA MET A 1 6.96 10.64 0.52
C MET A 1 6.21 11.52 -0.45
N ILE A 2 5.67 10.94 -1.53
CA ILE A 2 4.92 11.64 -2.59
C ILE A 2 3.42 11.56 -2.29
N TRP A 3 2.94 10.37 -1.92
CA TRP A 3 1.51 10.13 -1.73
C TRP A 3 1.24 9.12 -0.61
N GLU A 4 0.11 9.26 0.06
CA GLU A 4 -0.39 8.27 1.03
C GLU A 4 -1.92 8.16 0.97
N PHE A 5 -2.45 6.96 1.15
CA PHE A 5 -3.88 6.72 1.23
C PHE A 5 -4.21 5.48 2.07
N VAL A 6 -5.49 5.38 2.45
CA VAL A 6 -6.02 4.25 3.23
C VAL A 6 -7.11 3.54 2.44
N VAL A 7 -7.06 2.22 2.43
CA VAL A 7 -8.09 1.34 1.90
C VAL A 7 -8.77 0.63 3.07
N PRO A 8 -10.01 1.02 3.44
CA PRO A 8 -10.74 0.37 4.53
C PRO A 8 -11.11 -1.07 4.16
N GLY A 9 -11.00 -1.98 5.12
CA GLY A 9 -11.44 -3.37 5.00
C GLY A 9 -10.31 -4.41 4.94
N ILE A 10 -10.73 -5.66 4.79
CA ILE A 10 -9.86 -6.84 4.77
C ILE A 10 -9.50 -7.19 3.32
N PRO A 11 -8.21 -7.25 2.94
CA PRO A 11 -7.83 -7.72 1.63
C PRO A 11 -8.23 -9.18 1.43
N LEU A 12 -8.49 -9.57 0.19
CA LEU A 12 -8.96 -10.92 -0.13
C LEU A 12 -7.91 -12.00 0.22
N SER A 13 -8.35 -13.15 0.73
CA SER A 13 -7.42 -14.26 1.03
C SER A 13 -6.90 -14.98 -0.22
N VAL A 14 -5.93 -15.87 0.00
CA VAL A 14 -5.19 -16.66 -1.01
C VAL A 14 -6.09 -17.51 -1.90
N ASN A 15 -7.22 -17.96 -1.36
CA ASN A 15 -8.06 -18.98 -2.01
C ASN A 15 -9.25 -18.40 -2.79
N SER A 16 -9.38 -17.07 -2.88
CA SER A 16 -10.49 -16.45 -3.61
C SER A 16 -10.28 -16.57 -5.12
N LYS A 17 -10.73 -17.69 -5.71
CA LYS A 17 -10.83 -17.89 -7.18
C LYS A 17 -11.93 -17.03 -7.84
N ASP A 18 -12.67 -16.26 -7.05
CA ASP A 18 -13.73 -15.39 -7.52
C ASP A 18 -13.14 -14.10 -8.13
N SER A 19 -13.06 -14.08 -9.46
CA SER A 19 -12.58 -12.95 -10.24
C SER A 19 -13.39 -11.67 -9.99
N LYS A 20 -14.69 -11.78 -9.70
CA LYS A 20 -15.53 -10.61 -9.41
C LYS A 20 -15.17 -10.01 -8.07
N LYS A 21 -14.91 -10.83 -7.05
CA LYS A 21 -14.42 -10.32 -5.75
C LYS A 21 -13.08 -9.64 -5.91
N LYS A 22 -12.14 -10.26 -6.66
CA LYS A 22 -10.85 -9.66 -6.98
C LYS A 22 -11.03 -8.26 -7.59
N GLN A 23 -11.86 -8.16 -8.63
CA GLN A 23 -12.08 -6.89 -9.32
C GLN A 23 -12.72 -5.84 -8.40
N ARG A 24 -13.74 -6.21 -7.61
CA ARG A 24 -14.36 -5.29 -6.64
C ARG A 24 -13.35 -4.73 -5.64
N TRP A 25 -12.41 -5.56 -5.17
CA TRP A 25 -11.37 -5.08 -4.26
C TRP A 25 -10.42 -4.12 -4.97
N ILE A 26 -10.00 -4.42 -6.20
CA ILE A 26 -9.17 -3.52 -7.02
C ILE A 26 -9.87 -2.19 -7.25
N ASP A 27 -11.15 -2.22 -7.63
CA ASP A 27 -11.93 -1.00 -7.87
C ASP A 27 -12.11 -0.17 -6.58
N HIS A 28 -12.23 -0.85 -5.43
CA HIS A 28 -12.26 -0.21 -4.11
C HIS A 28 -10.92 0.45 -3.75
N VAL A 29 -9.80 -0.23 -4.00
CA VAL A 29 -8.44 0.33 -3.85
C VAL A 29 -8.31 1.59 -4.72
N ARG A 30 -8.69 1.49 -6.00
CA ARG A 30 -8.65 2.61 -6.95
C ARG A 30 -9.49 3.79 -6.46
N ALA A 31 -10.73 3.54 -6.06
CA ALA A 31 -11.63 4.58 -5.55
C ALA A 31 -11.04 5.29 -4.32
N CYS A 32 -10.38 4.56 -3.42
CA CYS A 32 -9.71 5.14 -2.26
C CYS A 32 -8.46 5.94 -2.65
N ALA A 33 -7.68 5.43 -3.60
CA ALA A 33 -6.48 6.07 -4.09
C ALA A 33 -6.78 7.43 -4.74
N ILE A 34 -7.83 7.50 -5.57
CA ILE A 34 -8.18 8.71 -6.33
C ILE A 34 -8.92 9.79 -5.52
N LYS A 35 -9.50 9.42 -4.37
CA LYS A 35 -10.41 10.31 -3.61
C LYS A 35 -9.78 11.64 -3.19
N LEU A 36 -8.46 11.65 -2.99
CA LEU A 36 -7.71 12.83 -2.55
C LEU A 36 -6.67 13.28 -3.59
N LEU A 37 -6.59 12.64 -4.76
CA LEU A 37 -5.57 12.97 -5.75
C LEU A 37 -5.74 14.42 -6.25
N PRO A 38 -4.70 15.25 -6.19
CA PRO A 38 -4.66 16.48 -6.95
C PRO A 38 -4.56 16.14 -8.45
N GLU A 39 -5.54 16.59 -9.25
CA GLU A 39 -5.68 16.24 -10.68
C GLU A 39 -4.43 16.58 -11.52
N ASP A 40 -3.63 17.56 -11.10
CA ASP A 40 -2.49 18.08 -11.87
C ASP A 40 -1.16 17.35 -11.61
N GLU A 41 -1.08 16.45 -10.62
CA GLU A 41 0.18 15.79 -10.21
C GLU A 41 0.23 14.29 -10.53
N PHE A 42 -0.85 13.73 -11.10
CA PHE A 42 -1.01 12.29 -11.34
C PHE A 42 -1.50 12.00 -12.76
N PRO A 43 -1.19 10.82 -13.35
CA PRO A 43 -0.42 9.72 -12.76
C PRO A 43 1.08 10.06 -12.60
N LEU A 44 1.72 9.48 -11.59
CA LEU A 44 3.14 9.67 -11.35
C LEU A 44 3.97 9.12 -12.52
N VAL A 45 4.93 9.91 -12.98
CA VAL A 45 5.90 9.53 -14.01
C VAL A 45 7.28 9.33 -13.36
N GLY A 46 7.99 8.27 -13.76
CA GLY A 46 9.31 7.93 -13.25
C GLY A 46 9.28 6.86 -12.15
N ASP A 47 10.45 6.49 -11.67
CA ASP A 47 10.62 5.38 -10.72
C ASP A 47 10.10 5.71 -9.33
N VAL A 48 9.36 4.77 -8.73
CA VAL A 48 8.76 4.92 -7.40
C VAL A 48 9.09 3.75 -6.49
N SER A 49 8.91 3.99 -5.19
CA SER A 49 8.91 2.95 -4.16
C SER A 49 7.57 2.93 -3.44
N VAL A 50 7.04 1.74 -3.17
CA VAL A 50 5.72 1.55 -2.56
C VAL A 50 5.85 0.78 -1.25
N SER A 51 5.25 1.30 -0.18
CA SER A 51 5.12 0.57 1.08
C SER A 51 3.66 0.33 1.44
N VAL A 52 3.31 -0.94 1.68
CA VAL A 52 1.96 -1.39 2.00
C VAL A 52 1.94 -1.98 3.40
N THR A 53 1.16 -1.39 4.31
CA THR A 53 0.98 -1.91 5.67
C THR A 53 -0.46 -2.35 5.86
N TYR A 54 -0.67 -3.65 6.06
CA TYR A 54 -1.98 -4.19 6.42
C TYR A 54 -2.15 -4.23 7.93
N PHE A 55 -3.14 -3.47 8.38
CA PHE A 55 -3.59 -3.36 9.75
C PHE A 55 -4.75 -4.34 9.95
N HIS A 56 -4.48 -5.48 10.60
CA HIS A 56 -5.43 -6.56 10.80
C HIS A 56 -5.95 -6.60 12.24
N VAL A 57 -7.06 -7.31 12.45
CA VAL A 57 -7.62 -7.56 13.78
C VAL A 57 -7.49 -9.05 14.07
N GLY A 58 -6.83 -9.40 15.18
CA GLY A 58 -6.62 -10.80 15.56
C GLY A 58 -5.68 -11.54 14.60
N SER A 59 -5.97 -12.80 14.25
CA SER A 59 -5.18 -13.55 13.28
C SER A 59 -5.63 -13.27 11.83
N THR A 60 -4.67 -13.30 10.90
CA THR A 60 -4.95 -13.14 9.46
C THR A 60 -4.35 -14.28 8.66
N ASP A 61 -5.14 -14.85 7.75
CA ASP A 61 -4.73 -15.85 6.75
C ASP A 61 -4.36 -15.21 5.40
N VAL A 62 -4.53 -13.89 5.28
CA VAL A 62 -4.20 -13.13 4.08
C VAL A 62 -2.68 -13.10 3.89
N ASP A 63 -2.27 -13.55 2.70
CA ASP A 63 -0.90 -13.54 2.23
C ASP A 63 -0.48 -12.13 1.82
N ILE A 64 0.72 -11.74 2.23
CA ILE A 64 1.33 -10.45 1.94
C ILE A 64 1.41 -10.20 0.43
N ASP A 65 1.78 -11.21 -0.36
CA ASP A 65 1.92 -11.08 -1.81
C ASP A 65 0.57 -10.81 -2.48
N ASN A 66 -0.49 -11.40 -1.95
CA ASN A 66 -1.86 -11.19 -2.42
C ASN A 66 -2.43 -9.83 -2.02
N ILE A 67 -1.97 -9.25 -0.92
CA ILE A 67 -2.27 -7.86 -0.56
C ILE A 67 -1.56 -6.96 -1.57
N LEU A 68 -0.24 -7.13 -1.69
CA LEU A 68 0.61 -6.28 -2.49
C LEU A 68 0.16 -6.22 -3.95
N LYS A 69 -0.01 -7.38 -4.59
CA LYS A 69 -0.44 -7.47 -5.98
C LYS A 69 -1.75 -6.72 -6.23
N ARG A 70 -2.73 -6.87 -5.34
CA ARG A 70 -4.04 -6.24 -5.54
C ARG A 70 -4.05 -4.75 -5.22
N ILE A 71 -3.15 -4.29 -4.35
CA ILE A 71 -2.95 -2.85 -4.13
C ILE A 71 -2.33 -2.24 -5.38
N ILE A 72 -1.26 -2.83 -5.93
CA ILE A 72 -0.62 -2.36 -7.16
C ILE A 72 -1.60 -2.38 -8.35
N ASP A 73 -2.34 -3.49 -8.54
CA ASP A 73 -3.38 -3.61 -9.58
C ASP A 73 -4.44 -2.47 -9.49
N GLY A 74 -4.70 -1.93 -8.28
CA GLY A 74 -5.66 -0.85 -8.04
C GLY A 74 -5.07 0.56 -8.08
N MET A 75 -3.74 0.69 -8.08
CA MET A 75 -3.05 1.97 -8.25
C MET A 75 -2.91 2.35 -9.73
N TYR A 76 -2.82 1.38 -10.62
CA TYR A 76 -2.77 1.61 -12.07
C TYR A 76 -4.19 1.69 -12.68
N PRO A 77 -4.43 2.58 -13.67
CA PRO A 77 -3.52 3.60 -14.23
C PRO A 77 -3.55 4.97 -13.52
N GLU A 78 -4.38 5.18 -12.50
CA GLU A 78 -4.68 6.52 -12.00
C GLU A 78 -3.59 7.14 -11.12
N VAL A 79 -2.86 6.31 -10.36
CA VAL A 79 -1.76 6.77 -9.48
C VAL A 79 -0.41 6.68 -10.19
N MET A 80 -0.24 5.71 -11.09
CA MET A 80 1.01 5.46 -11.83
C MET A 80 0.71 4.93 -13.22
N VAL A 81 1.62 5.22 -14.16
CA VAL A 81 1.49 4.91 -15.58
C VAL A 81 1.76 3.43 -15.88
N ASP A 82 2.61 2.76 -15.10
CA ASP A 82 2.96 1.35 -15.28
C ASP A 82 3.42 0.74 -13.95
N ASP A 83 3.14 -0.54 -13.72
CA ASP A 83 3.65 -1.25 -12.54
C ASP A 83 5.16 -1.45 -12.60
N ALA A 84 5.74 -1.43 -13.81
CA ALA A 84 7.17 -1.45 -14.06
C ALA A 84 7.94 -0.25 -13.47
N GLN A 85 7.25 0.84 -13.08
CA GLN A 85 7.86 1.99 -12.38
C GLN A 85 8.26 1.67 -10.94
N ILE A 86 7.76 0.58 -10.35
CA ILE A 86 8.03 0.24 -8.95
C ILE A 86 9.40 -0.44 -8.84
N GLN A 87 10.40 0.30 -8.31
CA GLN A 87 11.77 -0.20 -8.11
C GLN A 87 12.00 -0.83 -6.74
N ASP A 88 11.24 -0.40 -5.74
CA ASP A 88 11.27 -0.98 -4.40
C ASP A 88 9.85 -1.15 -3.87
N VAL A 89 9.60 -2.31 -3.27
CA VAL A 89 8.31 -2.60 -2.69
C VAL A 89 8.46 -3.30 -1.36
N SER A 90 7.80 -2.75 -0.34
CA SER A 90 7.77 -3.33 1.00
C SER A 90 6.34 -3.58 1.43
N ALA A 91 6.13 -4.69 2.12
CA ALA A 91 4.84 -5.01 2.69
C ALA A 91 4.97 -5.54 4.12
N SER A 92 4.10 -5.09 5.01
CA SER A 92 4.10 -5.48 6.41
C SER A 92 2.69 -5.68 6.97
N ARG A 93 2.59 -6.45 8.05
CA ARG A 93 1.34 -6.70 8.77
C ARG A 93 1.47 -6.23 10.21
N ARG A 94 0.42 -5.60 10.72
CA ARG A 94 0.34 -5.08 12.09
C ARG A 94 -1.02 -5.44 12.68
N ASP A 95 -1.02 -5.90 13.92
CA ASP A 95 -2.26 -6.01 14.69
C ASP A 95 -2.68 -4.61 15.15
N VAL A 96 -3.87 -4.18 14.74
CA VAL A 96 -4.49 -2.91 15.11
C VAL A 96 -4.72 -2.79 16.61
N LEU A 97 -5.07 -3.88 17.27
CA LEU A 97 -5.41 -3.90 18.69
C LEU A 97 -4.22 -4.32 19.57
N GLY A 98 -3.24 -5.00 18.99
CA GLY A 98 -2.11 -5.60 19.71
C GLY A 98 -0.95 -4.67 20.03
N GLY A 99 -0.96 -3.41 19.56
CA GLY A 99 0.19 -2.51 19.64
C GLY A 99 -0.13 -1.08 20.10
N SER A 100 0.88 -0.40 20.65
CA SER A 100 0.85 1.05 20.86
C SER A 100 1.49 1.77 19.67
N PHE A 101 0.72 2.58 18.95
CA PHE A 101 1.22 3.40 17.85
C PHE A 101 1.68 4.77 18.39
N ARG A 102 2.94 5.12 18.14
CA ARG A 102 3.49 6.43 18.50
C ARG A 102 3.53 7.31 17.27
N ASN A 103 2.93 8.51 17.37
CA ASN A 103 2.87 9.49 16.29
C ASN A 103 2.43 8.90 14.92
N PRO A 104 1.27 8.21 14.86
CA PRO A 104 0.79 7.66 13.59
C PRO A 104 0.40 8.77 12.60
N PRO A 105 0.49 8.53 11.28
CA PRO A 105 -0.04 9.43 10.27
C PRO A 105 -1.50 9.81 10.54
N SER A 106 -1.85 11.08 10.33
CA SER A 106 -3.20 11.57 10.67
C SER A 106 -4.30 10.85 9.88
N ILE A 107 -4.01 10.40 8.66
CA ILE A 107 -4.96 9.68 7.80
C ILE A 107 -5.37 8.31 8.36
N ILE A 108 -4.52 7.67 9.18
CA ILE A 108 -4.82 6.36 9.76
C ILE A 108 -5.49 6.45 11.15
N LEU A 109 -5.45 7.62 11.80
CA LEU A 109 -6.01 7.81 13.14
C LEU A 109 -7.47 7.36 13.27
N PRO A 110 -8.39 7.69 12.34
CA PRO A 110 -9.78 7.25 12.47
C PRO A 110 -9.92 5.73 12.54
N TYR A 111 -9.11 5.01 11.76
CA TYR A 111 -9.15 3.55 11.69
C TYR A 111 -8.48 2.89 12.90
N LEU A 112 -7.43 3.51 13.44
CA LEU A 112 -6.84 3.08 14.71
C LEU A 112 -7.82 3.26 15.88
N ILE A 113 -8.63 4.33 15.87
CA ILE A 113 -9.64 4.59 16.90
C ILE A 113 -10.80 3.60 16.81
N THR A 114 -11.29 3.29 15.61
CA THR A 114 -12.39 2.34 15.43
C THR A 114 -11.96 0.89 15.65
N GLY A 115 -10.67 0.59 15.47
CA GLY A 115 -10.16 -0.77 15.59
C GLY A 115 -10.52 -1.66 14.40
N GLU A 116 -10.94 -1.06 13.28
CA GLU A 116 -11.31 -1.79 12.06
C GLU A 116 -10.07 -2.15 11.22
N PRO A 117 -10.10 -3.25 10.45
CA PRO A 117 -9.01 -3.60 9.57
C PRO A 117 -8.93 -2.66 8.36
N PHE A 118 -7.70 -2.31 7.96
CA PHE A 118 -7.45 -1.44 6.80
C PHE A 118 -6.06 -1.70 6.20
N VAL A 119 -5.85 -1.23 4.97
CA VAL A 119 -4.53 -1.17 4.36
C VAL A 119 -4.10 0.28 4.26
N TYR A 120 -2.90 0.58 4.73
CA TYR A 120 -2.24 1.87 4.56
C TYR A 120 -1.18 1.74 3.46
N VAL A 121 -1.24 2.63 2.49
CA VAL A 121 -0.35 2.63 1.32
C VAL A 121 0.40 3.95 1.26
N THR A 122 1.71 3.87 1.07
CA THR A 122 2.57 5.04 0.91
C THR A 122 3.44 4.88 -0.34
N VAL A 123 3.61 5.99 -1.05
CA VAL A 123 4.38 6.08 -2.29
C VAL A 123 5.51 7.09 -2.09
N TYR A 124 6.71 6.73 -2.51
CA TYR A 124 7.92 7.54 -2.43
C TYR A 124 8.56 7.61 -3.82
N SER A 125 9.42 8.61 -4.04
CA SER A 125 10.37 8.57 -5.15
C SER A 125 11.34 7.41 -4.94
N ALA A 126 11.65 6.65 -5.99
CA ALA A 126 12.69 5.63 -5.89
C ALA A 126 14.03 6.26 -5.50
N MET A 127 14.76 5.64 -4.59
CA MET A 127 16.15 6.00 -4.34
C MET A 127 17.04 5.37 -5.42
N PRO A 128 18.08 6.07 -5.92
CA PRO A 128 19.04 5.47 -6.83
C PRO A 128 19.67 4.23 -6.17
N GLN A 129 19.47 3.06 -6.78
CA GLN A 129 19.95 1.78 -6.24
C GLN A 129 21.48 1.64 -6.27
N GLU A 130 22.18 2.58 -6.90
CA GLU A 130 23.66 2.69 -6.90
C GLU A 130 24.20 3.35 -5.63
N GLU A 131 23.36 3.99 -4.80
CA GLU A 131 23.75 4.63 -3.53
C GLU A 131 23.34 3.78 -2.31
N LEU A 132 23.53 2.46 -2.36
CA LEU A 132 23.30 1.62 -1.18
C LEU A 132 24.41 1.88 -0.13
N PRO A 133 24.10 2.40 1.07
CA PRO A 133 25.10 2.75 2.07
C PRO A 133 25.91 1.55 2.62
N TRP A 134 25.49 0.32 2.32
CA TRP A 134 26.23 -0.89 2.69
C TRP A 134 27.20 -1.41 1.61
N LEU A 135 27.17 -0.88 0.39
CA LEU A 135 28.17 -1.19 -0.64
C LEU A 135 29.49 -0.40 -0.43
N GLY A 136 29.47 0.67 0.37
CA GLY A 136 30.64 1.51 0.66
C GLY A 136 31.67 0.96 1.65
N LYS A 137 31.57 -0.32 2.06
CA LYS A 137 32.53 -0.97 2.99
C LYS A 137 33.02 -2.34 2.50
N MET A 138 33.19 -2.51 1.19
CA MET A 138 33.89 -3.65 0.61
C MET A 138 35.11 -3.21 -0.21
N GLN A 139 35.99 -2.41 0.40
CA GLN A 139 37.38 -2.21 -0.06
C GLN A 139 38.34 -2.44 1.10
#